data_AF-A0A7C1BJJ4-F1
#
_entry.id   AF-A0A7C1BJJ4-F1
#
_cell.length_a   1.000
_cell.length_b   1.000
_cell.length_c   1.000
_cell.angle_alpha   90.00
_cell.angle_beta   90.00
_cell.angle_gamma   90.00
#
_symmetry.space_group_name_H-M   'P 1'
#
loop_
_entity.id
_entity.type
_entity.pdbx_description
1 polymer ?
#
loop_
_entity_poly.entity_id
_entity_poly.type
_entity_poly.pdbx_seq_one_letter_code
_entity_poly.pdbx_strand_id
1 'polypeptide(L)' 'MSYRYVWNYLKKIEDALGEPVVETFKGGKSGGGGARLTRLGESLLGEYKG' A
#
# COMPACT_ATOMS: atom_id res chain seq x y z
N MET A 1 0.45 15.71 4.92
CA MET A 1 0.93 14.41 5.41
C MET A 1 2.29 14.12 4.78
N SER A 2 3.26 13.57 5.53
CA SER A 2 4.56 13.22 4.95
C SER A 2 4.56 11.79 4.40
N TYR A 3 5.41 11.51 3.42
CA TYR A 3 5.59 10.17 2.87
C TYR A 3 5.89 9.14 3.98
N ARG A 4 6.85 9.46 4.87
CA ARG A 4 7.18 8.63 6.04
C ARG A 4 5.98 8.37 6.95
N TYR A 5 5.14 9.38 7.18
CA TYR A 5 3.94 9.22 7.99
C TYR A 5 2.96 8.23 7.36
N VAL A 6 2.72 8.34 6.04
CA VAL A 6 1.84 7.43 5.30
C VAL A 6 2.37 5.99 5.37
N TRP A 7 3.67 5.77 5.16
CA TRP A 7 4.26 4.43 5.27
C TRP A 7 4.16 3.83 6.66
N ASN A 8 4.35 4.64 7.70
CA ASN A 8 4.17 4.16 9.08
C ASN A 8 2.72 3.74 9.35
N TYR A 9 1.75 4.45 8.78
CA TYR A 9 0.35 4.09 8.94
C TYR A 9 -0.02 2.85 8.12
N LEU A 10 0.49 2.75 6.89
CA LEU A 10 0.35 1.58 6.03
C LEU A 10 0.89 0.33 6.73
N LYS A 11 2.09 0.42 7.32
CA LYS A 11 2.71 -0.65 8.09
C LYS A 11 1.80 -1.14 9.23
N LYS A 12 1.16 -0.22 9.97
CA LYS A 12 0.23 -0.58 11.05
C LYS A 12 -1.01 -1.31 10.54
N ILE A 13 -1.53 -0.93 9.38
CA ILE A 13 -2.66 -1.61 8.74
C ILE A 13 -2.25 -3.04 8.37
N GLU A 14 -1.08 -3.20 7.74
CA GLU A 14 -0.55 -4.51 7.35
C GLU A 14 -0.24 -5.40 8.56
N ASP A 15 0.33 -4.84 9.63
CA ASP A 15 0.60 -5.55 10.88
C ASP A 15 -0.70 -6.03 11.55
N ALA A 16 -1.79 -5.25 11.46
CA ALA A 16 -3.09 -5.62 12.01
C ALA A 16 -3.81 -6.69 11.17
N LEU A 17 -3.58 -6.70 9.85
CA LEU A 17 -4.24 -7.63 8.92
C LEU A 17 -3.42 -8.92 8.69
N GLY A 18 -2.12 -8.90 8.97
CA GLY A 18 -1.20 -10.01 8.69
C GLY A 18 -0.82 -10.15 7.22
N GLU A 19 -1.30 -9.26 6.35
CA GLU A 19 -1.10 -9.31 4.89
C GLU A 19 -0.88 -7.91 4.31
N PRO A 20 -0.05 -7.77 3.24
CA PRO A 20 0.21 -6.50 2.60
C PRO A 20 -1.03 -5.96 1.87
N VAL A 21 -1.27 -4.65 2.00
CA VAL A 21 -2.38 -3.95 1.32
C VAL A 21 -1.91 -3.18 0.08
N VAL A 22 -0.60 -2.96 -0.03
CA VAL A 22 0.06 -2.37 -1.20
C VAL A 22 1.28 -3.22 -1.56
N GLU A 23 1.52 -3.39 -2.85
CA GLU A 23 2.76 -3.96 -3.37
C GLU A 23 3.58 -2.88 -4.09
N THR A 24 4.89 -2.92 -3.90
CA THR A 24 5.82 -1.94 -4.50
C THR A 24 6.72 -2.61 -5.52
N PHE A 25 7.03 -1.91 -6.61
CA PHE A 25 8.02 -2.36 -7.59
C PHE A 25 9.13 -1.32 -7.73
N LYS A 26 10.36 -1.82 -7.86
CA LYS A 26 11.52 -0.97 -8.13
C LYS A 26 11.53 -0.58 -9.61
N GLY A 27 11.83 0.69 -9.86
CA GLY A 27 12.10 1.20 -11.19
C GLY A 27 13.46 0.75 -11.71
N GLY A 28 13.58 0.61 -13.03
CA GLY A 28 14.82 0.27 -13.73
C GLY A 28 15.59 1.50 -14.22
N LYS A 29 16.64 1.26 -15.03
CA LYS A 29 17.55 2.31 -15.59
C LYS A 29 16.84 3.47 -16.30
N SER A 30 15.62 3.27 -16.80
CA SER A 30 14.89 4.25 -17.62
C SER A 30 13.54 4.67 -17.04
N GLY A 31 13.21 4.30 -15.78
CA GLY A 31 11.89 4.63 -15.22
C GLY A 31 11.77 4.39 -13.71
N GLY A 32 10.94 5.20 -13.06
CA GLY A 32 10.75 5.22 -11.60
C GLY A 32 10.05 4.00 -11.01
N GLY A 33 10.15 3.85 -9.68
CA GLY A 33 9.41 2.84 -8.93
C GLY A 33 7.97 3.26 -8.66
N GLY A 34 7.13 2.31 -8.26
CA GLY A 34 5.72 2.57 -8.02
C GLY A 34 5.13 1.63 -6.97
N ALA A 35 3.85 1.87 -6.70
CA ALA A 35 3.05 1.13 -5.74
C ALA A 35 1.66 0.90 -6.33
N ARG A 36 1.09 -0.29 -6.13
CA ARG A 36 -0.28 -0.64 -6.51
C ARG A 36 -0.97 -1.35 -5.35
N LEU A 37 -2.30 -1.27 -5.29
CA LEU A 37 -3.07 -2.00 -4.28
C LEU A 37 -2.94 -3.50 -4.51
N THR A 38 -2.91 -4.25 -3.41
CA THR A 38 -3.17 -5.70 -3.47
C THR A 38 -4.68 -5.94 -3.57
N ARG A 39 -5.09 -7.19 -3.83
CA ARG A 39 -6.51 -7.56 -3.78
C ARG A 39 -7.15 -7.24 -2.43
N LEU A 40 -6.43 -7.48 -1.33
CA LEU A 40 -6.86 -7.10 0.01
C LEU A 40 -7.03 -5.58 0.13
N GLY A 41 -6.08 -4.80 -0.38
CA GLY A 41 -6.17 -3.34 -0.41
C GLY A 41 -7.38 -2.82 -1.20
N GLU A 42 -7.70 -3.46 -2.32
CA GLU A 42 -8.89 -3.15 -3.12
C GLU A 42 -10.19 -3.47 -2.35
N SER A 43 -10.28 -4.66 -1.72
CA SER A 43 -11.43 -5.07 -0.91
C SER A 43 -11.68 -4.12 0.27
N LEU A 44 -10.62 -3.77 1.02
CA LEU A 44 -10.71 -2.84 2.15
C LEU A 44 -11.26 -1.46 1.74
N LEU A 45 -10.80 -0.93 0.60
CA LEU A 45 -11.31 0.33 0.07
C LEU A 45 -12.76 0.20 -0.42
N GLY A 46 -13.15 -0.97 -0.92
CA GLY A 46 -14.53 -1.29 -1.28
C GLY A 46 -15.46 -1.25 -0.06
N GLU A 47 -15.07 -1.91 1.03
CA GLU A 47 -15.82 -1.94 2.28
C GLU A 47 -15.92 -0.55 2.94
N TYR A 48 -14.84 0.22 2.95
CA TYR A 48 -14.84 1.55 3.56
C TYR A 48 -15.72 2.58 2.81
N LYS A 49 -15.84 2.44 1.49
CA LYS A 49 -16.65 3.33 0.64
C LYS A 49 -18.12 2.92 0.55
N GLY A 50 -18.46 1.73 1.03
CA GLY A 50 -19.82 1.18 1.06
C GLY A 50 -20.68 1.77 2.18
#